data_AF-A0A2V3UH30-F1
#
_entry.id   AF-A0A2V3UH30-F1
#
_cell.length_a   1.000
_cell.length_b   1.000
_cell.length_c   1.000
_cell.angle_alpha   90.00
_cell.angle_beta   90.00
_cell.angle_gamma   90.00
#
_symmetry.space_group_name_H-M   'P 1'
#
loop_
_entity.id
_entity.type
_entity.pdbx_description
1 polymer ?
#
loop_
_entity_poly.entity_id
_entity_poly.type
_entity_poly.pdbx_seq_one_letter_code
_entity_poly.pdbx_strand_id
1 'polypeptide(L)'
;MTKKLSLGPVPKAETIKLTITISVQLRADLDRYAALHSELHGTVVDALTLAPLMLETFIARDKGFRAARPSLGGSLNNRPGSLDETR
;
A
#
# COMPACT_ATOMS: atom_id res chain seq x y z
N MET A 1 -25.77 18.14 -28.69
CA MET A 1 -24.78 18.32 -27.60
C MET A 1 -24.80 17.09 -26.70
N THR A 2 -23.94 16.10 -26.94
CA THR A 2 -23.89 14.87 -26.14
C THR A 2 -22.93 15.09 -24.97
N LYS A 3 -23.47 15.24 -23.76
CA LYS A 3 -22.67 15.32 -22.52
C LYS A 3 -22.01 13.96 -22.28
N LYS A 4 -20.78 13.81 -22.77
CA LYS A 4 -19.91 12.68 -22.46
C LYS A 4 -19.41 12.89 -21.03
N LEU A 5 -20.01 12.19 -20.07
CA LEU A 5 -19.47 12.11 -18.71
C LEU A 5 -18.06 11.51 -18.82
N SER A 6 -17.02 12.30 -18.55
CA SER A 6 -15.62 11.88 -18.61
C SER A 6 -15.17 11.11 -17.35
N LEU A 7 -16.13 10.50 -16.66
CA LEU A 7 -15.86 9.52 -15.61
C LEU A 7 -16.17 8.16 -16.22
N GLY A 8 -15.11 7.40 -16.50
CA GLY A 8 -15.25 5.96 -16.74
C GLY A 8 -15.88 5.28 -15.52
N PRO A 9 -16.29 4.00 -15.63
CA PRO A 9 -16.88 3.28 -14.50
C PRO A 9 -15.99 3.43 -13.27
N VAL A 10 -16.57 3.92 -12.17
CA VAL A 10 -15.85 4.12 -10.91
C VAL A 10 -15.26 2.76 -10.50
N PRO A 11 -13.93 2.65 -10.31
CA PRO A 11 -13.32 1.40 -9.90
C PRO A 11 -13.98 0.96 -8.59
N LYS A 12 -14.49 -0.28 -8.57
CA LYS A 12 -15.04 -0.85 -7.36
C LYS A 12 -13.90 -0.95 -6.36
N ALA A 13 -14.01 -0.28 -5.22
CA ALA A 13 -13.08 -0.48 -4.12
C ALA A 13 -13.28 -1.92 -3.60
N GLU A 14 -12.43 -2.84 -4.05
CA GLU A 14 -12.46 -4.22 -3.59
C GLU A 14 -11.90 -4.26 -2.17
N THR A 15 -12.74 -4.67 -1.22
CA THR A 15 -12.35 -4.86 0.18
C THR A 15 -12.21 -6.36 0.43
N ILE A 16 -11.05 -6.78 0.95
CA ILE A 16 -10.82 -8.17 1.36
C ILE A 16 -10.90 -8.25 2.88
N LYS A 17 -11.73 -9.17 3.39
CA LYS A 17 -11.76 -9.48 4.82
C LYS A 17 -10.61 -10.43 5.16
N LEU A 18 -9.71 -10.00 6.02
CA LEU A 18 -8.57 -10.79 6.50
C LEU A 18 -8.74 -11.11 7.99
N THR A 19 -8.55 -12.37 8.38
CA THR A 19 -8.48 -12.80 9.78
C THR A 19 -7.03 -13.07 10.15
N ILE A 20 -6.53 -12.38 11.18
CA ILE A 20 -5.17 -12.53 11.70
C ILE A 20 -5.21 -12.95 13.16
N THR A 21 -4.25 -13.76 13.58
CA THR A 21 -4.00 -14.03 14.99
C THR A 21 -2.89 -13.09 15.47
N ILE A 22 -3.15 -12.36 16.56
CA ILE A 22 -2.18 -11.46 17.19
C ILE A 22 -2.05 -11.79 18.68
N SER A 23 -0.95 -11.39 19.29
CA SER A 23 -0.79 -11.53 20.74
C SER A 23 -1.74 -10.60 21.49
N VAL A 24 -2.09 -10.97 22.73
CA VAL A 24 -2.90 -10.13 23.63
C VAL A 24 -2.23 -8.77 23.86
N GLN A 25 -0.91 -8.77 24.00
CA GLN A 25 -0.14 -7.54 24.23
C GLN A 25 -0.24 -6.59 23.04
N LEU A 26 -0.10 -7.11 21.81
CA LEU A 26 -0.22 -6.28 20.61
C LEU A 26 -1.62 -5.66 20.49
N ARG A 27 -2.68 -6.40 20.86
CA ARG A 27 -4.03 -5.84 20.89
C ARG A 27 -4.15 -4.69 21.89
N ALA A 28 -3.65 -4.87 23.11
CA ALA A 28 -3.71 -3.85 24.15
C ALA A 28 -2.94 -2.58 23.76
N ASP A 29 -1.77 -2.72 23.14
CA ASP A 29 -0.98 -1.58 22.68
C ASP A 29 -1.68 -0.84 21.52
N LEU A 30 -2.33 -1.54 20.60
CA LEU A 30 -3.14 -0.93 19.54
C LEU A 30 -4.34 -0.17 20.09
N ASP A 31 -5.06 -0.73 21.08
CA ASP A 31 -6.19 -0.06 21.71
C ASP A 31 -5.75 1.23 22.44
N ARG A 32 -4.60 1.19 23.14
CA ARG A 32 -4.02 2.37 23.79
C ARG A 32 -3.61 3.43 22.76
N TYR A 33 -2.96 3.03 21.67
CA TYR A 33 -2.57 3.95 20.62
C TYR A 33 -3.79 4.62 19.97
N ALA A 34 -4.85 3.86 19.72
CA ALA A 34 -6.09 4.37 19.14
C ALA A 34 -6.78 5.38 20.07
N ALA A 35 -6.78 5.15 21.38
CA ALA A 35 -7.26 6.11 22.37
C ALA A 35 -6.48 7.42 22.33
N LEU A 36 -5.13 7.36 22.36
CA LEU A 36 -4.28 8.54 22.28
C LEU A 36 -4.49 9.31 20.97
N HIS A 37 -4.62 8.62 19.84
CA HIS A 37 -4.90 9.25 18.56
C HIS A 37 -6.27 9.94 18.55
N SER A 38 -7.26 9.33 19.20
CA SER A 38 -8.61 9.90 19.33
C SER A 38 -8.62 11.18 20.15
N GLU A 39 -7.86 11.22 21.24
CA GLU A 39 -7.70 12.41 22.08
C GLU A 39 -7.01 13.56 21.32
N LEU A 40 -5.98 13.25 20.52
CA LEU A 40 -5.20 14.26 19.79
C LEU A 40 -5.93 14.85 18.58
N HIS A 41 -6.71 14.03 17.87
CA HIS A 41 -7.34 14.42 16.61
C HIS A 41 -8.87 14.61 16.70
N GLY A 42 -9.45 14.41 17.89
CA GLY A 42 -10.89 14.54 18.14
C GLY A 42 -11.77 13.56 17.36
N THR A 43 -11.16 12.57 16.70
CA THR A 43 -11.85 11.55 15.92
C THR A 43 -11.70 10.22 16.64
N VAL A 44 -12.81 9.60 17.02
CA VAL A 44 -12.77 8.27 17.64
C VAL A 44 -12.27 7.25 16.62
N VAL A 45 -11.08 6.71 16.88
CA VAL A 45 -10.45 5.66 16.09
C VAL A 45 -10.35 4.43 16.98
N ASP A 46 -10.67 3.26 16.43
CA ASP A 46 -10.52 1.97 17.10
C ASP A 46 -9.32 1.19 16.52
N ALA A 47 -8.85 0.17 17.24
CA ALA A 47 -7.70 -0.62 16.79
C ALA A 47 -7.96 -1.37 15.46
N LEU A 48 -9.20 -1.76 15.15
CA LEU A 48 -9.55 -2.47 13.90
C LEU A 48 -9.58 -1.53 12.69
N THR A 49 -9.90 -0.25 12.88
CA THR A 49 -9.80 0.77 11.83
C THR A 49 -8.37 1.28 11.66
N LEU A 50 -7.63 1.39 12.76
CA LEU A 50 -6.24 1.84 12.74
C LEU A 50 -5.27 0.79 12.16
N ALA A 51 -5.43 -0.49 12.49
CA ALA A 51 -4.49 -1.53 12.10
C ALA A 51 -4.30 -1.63 10.57
N PRO A 52 -5.35 -1.65 9.71
CA PRO A 52 -5.18 -1.64 8.26
C PRO A 52 -4.40 -0.42 7.76
N LEU A 53 -4.70 0.77 8.28
CA LEU A 53 -4.02 2.01 7.89
C LEU A 53 -2.54 2.01 8.27
N MET A 54 -2.21 1.50 9.46
CA MET A 54 -0.83 1.33 9.90
C MET A 54 -0.07 0.34 9.01
N LEU A 55 -0.70 -0.79 8.66
CA LEU A 55 -0.11 -1.80 7.79
C LEU A 55 0.13 -1.26 6.37
N GLU A 56 -0.83 -0.54 5.80
CA GLU A 56 -0.68 0.09 4.49
C GLU A 56 0.48 1.10 4.51
N THR A 57 0.52 1.95 5.53
CA THR A 57 1.59 2.93 5.71
C THR A 57 2.95 2.26 5.88
N PHE A 58 3.01 1.16 6.63
CA PHE A 58 4.23 0.39 6.83
C PHE A 58 4.75 -0.19 5.51
N ILE A 59 3.90 -0.90 4.77
CA ILE A 59 4.28 -1.50 3.48
C ILE A 59 4.69 -0.45 2.45
N ALA A 60 3.99 0.69 2.40
CA ALA A 60 4.34 1.78 1.49
C ALA A 60 5.69 2.44 1.81
N ARG A 61 6.08 2.47 3.08
CA ARG A 61 7.32 3.12 3.55
C ARG A 61 8.52 2.18 3.62
N ASP A 62 8.31 0.87 3.64
CA ASP A 62 9.40 -0.11 3.70
C ASP A 62 10.23 -0.10 2.41
N LYS A 63 11.43 0.50 2.51
CA LYS A 63 12.38 0.60 1.38
C LYS A 63 12.94 -0.76 0.97
N GLY A 64 13.15 -1.67 1.92
CA GLY A 64 13.65 -3.02 1.66
C GLY A 64 12.63 -3.82 0.87
N PHE A 65 11.36 -3.75 1.29
CA PHE A 65 10.25 -4.33 0.54
C PHE A 65 10.11 -3.73 -0.86
N ARG A 66 10.20 -2.41 -0.99
CA ARG A 66 10.13 -1.72 -2.30
C ARG A 66 11.27 -2.12 -3.24
N ALA A 67 12.48 -2.33 -2.72
CA ALA A 67 13.64 -2.76 -3.51
C ALA A 67 13.54 -4.24 -3.94
N ALA A 68 12.94 -5.09 -3.10
CA ALA A 68 12.72 -6.51 -3.41
C ALA A 68 11.50 -6.74 -4.32
N ARG A 69 10.59 -5.77 -4.43
CA ARG A 69 9.41 -5.90 -5.29
C ARG A 69 9.89 -6.04 -6.74
N PRO A 70 9.56 -7.15 -7.44
CA PRO A 70 9.91 -7.29 -8.84
C PRO A 70 9.36 -6.08 -9.57
N SER A 71 10.23 -5.27 -10.17
CA SER A 71 9.81 -4.28 -11.12
C SER A 71 9.14 -5.06 -12.25
N LEU A 72 7.82 -4.95 -12.34
CA LEU A 72 6.99 -5.53 -13.40
C LEU A 72 7.28 -4.86 -14.77
N GLY A 73 8.52 -4.47 -15.03
CA GLY A 73 8.98 -3.74 -16.21
C GLY A 73 10.50 -3.54 -16.27
N GLY A 74 11.28 -4.50 -15.76
CA GLY A 74 12.73 -4.39 -15.63
C GLY A 74 13.57 -5.33 -16.48
N SER A 75 13.17 -5.71 -17.70
CA SER A 75 14.13 -6.20 -18.73
C SER A 75 13.51 -6.24 -20.12
N LEU A 76 13.55 -5.12 -20.84
CA LEU A 76 13.70 -5.09 -22.29
C LEU A 76 14.70 -3.98 -22.61
N ASN A 77 15.94 -4.19 -22.15
CA ASN A 77 17.06 -3.40 -22.62
C ASN A 77 17.40 -3.87 -24.05
N ASN A 78 16.74 -3.28 -25.05
CA ASN A 78 17.22 -3.33 -26.43
C ASN A 78 18.55 -2.59 -26.49
N ARG A 79 19.66 -3.32 -26.30
CA ARG A 79 20.97 -2.87 -26.76
C ARG A 79 21.06 -3.17 -28.25
N PRO A 80 21.02 -2.17 -29.17
CA PRO A 80 21.46 -2.43 -30.53
C PRO A 80 22.95 -2.78 -30.49
N GLY A 81 23.31 -3.82 -31.26
CA GLY A 81 24.59 -4.50 -31.19
C GLY A 81 25.80 -3.57 -31.25
N SER A 82 26.76 -3.83 -30.37
CA SER A 82 28.16 -3.52 -30.67
C SER A 82 28.55 -4.43 -31.83
N LEU A 83 28.44 -3.92 -33.05
CA LEU A 83 29.15 -4.49 -34.18
C LEU A 83 30.63 -4.24 -33.91
N ASP A 84 31.24 -5.30 -33.43
CA ASP A 84 32.62 -5.64 -33.68
C ASP A 84 32.89 -5.45 -35.18
N GLU A 85 33.45 -4.30 -35.54
CA GLU A 85 34.10 -4.11 -36.84
C GLU A 85 35.61 -4.13 -36.59
N THR A 86 36.12 -5.35 -36.52
CA THR A 86 37.46 -5.72 -36.99
C THR A 86 37.86 -4.87 -38.19
N ARG A 87 38.88 -4.01 -38.06
CA ARG A 87 40.18 -4.08 -38.77
C ARG A 87 40.94 -2.75 -38.71
#